data_AF-A0A0A6YXG6-F1
#
_entry.id   AF-A0A0A6YXG6-F1
#
_cell.length_a   1.000
_cell.length_b   1.000
_cell.length_c   1.000
_cell.angle_alpha   90.00
_cell.angle_beta   90.00
_cell.angle_gamma   90.00
#
_symmetry.space_group_name_H-M   'P 1'
#
loop_
_entity.id
_entity.type
_entity.pdbx_description
1 polymer ?
#
loop_
_entity_poly.entity_id
_entity_poly.type
_entity_poly.pdbx_seq_one_letter_code
_entity_poly.pdbx_strand_id
1 'polypeptide(L)'
;MANRGPSYGLSREVQQKIEKQYDADLEQILIQWITTQCREDVGQPQPGRENFQKWLKDGTVLCKLINSLYPEGQAPVKKIQASSMAFKQM
;
A
#
# COMPACT_ATOMS: atom_id res chain seq x y z
N MET A 1 17.91 15.73 -5.00
CA MET A 1 17.76 14.42 -5.68
C MET A 1 19.06 14.14 -6.43
N ALA A 2 19.97 13.33 -5.87
CA ALA A 2 21.29 13.08 -6.49
C ALA A 2 21.99 11.76 -6.06
N ASN A 3 21.30 10.78 -5.45
CA ASN A 3 21.95 9.56 -4.93
C ASN A 3 21.24 8.26 -5.35
N ARG A 4 20.99 8.09 -6.66
CA ARG A 4 20.71 6.76 -7.23
C ARG A 4 21.53 6.59 -8.50
N GLY A 5 22.84 6.37 -8.31
CA GLY A 5 23.66 5.78 -9.37
C GLY A 5 23.23 4.33 -9.63
N PRO A 6 23.58 3.75 -10.79
CA PRO A 6 23.21 2.37 -11.10
C PRO A 6 23.78 1.44 -10.01
N SER A 7 22.93 0.64 -9.37
CA SER A 7 23.40 -0.37 -8.43
C SER A 7 24.14 -1.45 -9.21
N TYR A 8 25.46 -1.57 -9.00
CA TYR A 8 26.29 -2.65 -9.51
C TYR A 8 26.57 -3.67 -8.39
N GLY A 9 26.83 -4.92 -8.76
CA GLY A 9 27.18 -6.00 -7.82
C GLY A 9 26.03 -6.38 -6.86
N LEU A 10 26.35 -6.52 -5.57
CA LEU A 10 25.45 -7.00 -4.50
C LEU A 10 24.13 -6.23 -4.44
N SER A 11 24.14 -4.92 -4.64
CA SER A 11 22.92 -4.10 -4.60
C SER A 11 21.95 -4.43 -5.74
N ARG A 12 22.46 -4.82 -6.92
CA ARG A 12 21.64 -5.29 -8.05
C ARG A 12 21.03 -6.67 -7.76
N GLU A 13 21.83 -7.57 -7.19
CA GLU A 13 21.37 -8.92 -6.84
C GLU A 13 20.30 -8.87 -5.74
N VAL A 14 20.46 -7.99 -4.75
CA VAL A 14 19.45 -7.75 -3.71
C VAL A 14 18.18 -7.16 -4.31
N GLN A 15 18.29 -6.14 -5.18
CA GLN A 15 17.13 -5.55 -5.86
C GLN A 15 16.38 -6.58 -6.71
N GLN A 16 17.11 -7.44 -7.44
CA GLN A 16 16.51 -8.53 -8.23
C GLN A 16 15.83 -9.58 -7.34
N LYS A 17 16.39 -9.90 -6.16
CA LYS A 17 15.73 -10.81 -5.21
C LYS A 17 14.44 -10.20 -4.66
N ILE A 18 14.45 -8.90 -4.32
CA ILE A 18 13.25 -8.18 -3.87
C ILE A 18 12.19 -8.14 -4.98
N GLU A 19 12.60 -7.87 -6.22
CA GLU A 19 11.69 -7.87 -7.37
C GLU A 19 11.12 -9.25 -7.65
N LYS A 20 11.91 -10.32 -7.49
CA LYS A 20 11.41 -11.71 -7.60
C LYS A 20 10.41 -12.09 -6.52
N GLN A 21 10.43 -11.44 -5.36
CA GLN A 21 9.45 -11.70 -4.30
C GLN A 21 8.12 -10.98 -4.54
N TYR A 22 8.07 -10.04 -5.49
CA TYR A 22 6.84 -9.35 -5.83
C TYR A 22 6.04 -10.15 -6.85
N ASP A 23 4.83 -10.52 -6.47
CA ASP A 23 3.90 -11.26 -7.33
C ASP A 23 2.80 -10.30 -7.81
N ALA A 24 2.73 -10.10 -9.13
CA ALA A 24 1.77 -9.20 -9.76
C ALA A 24 0.34 -9.76 -9.72
N ASP A 25 0.16 -11.09 -9.72
CA ASP A 25 -1.15 -11.71 -9.61
C ASP A 25 -1.70 -11.53 -8.18
N LEU A 26 -0.83 -11.67 -7.17
CA LEU A 26 -1.21 -11.35 -5.78
C LEU A 26 -1.56 -9.87 -5.60
N GLU A 27 -0.85 -8.95 -6.26
CA GLU A 27 -1.20 -7.52 -6.26
C GLU A 27 -2.65 -7.31 -6.72
N GLN A 28 -3.04 -7.90 -7.84
CA GLN A 28 -4.40 -7.74 -8.39
C GLN A 28 -5.46 -8.32 -7.45
N ILE A 29 -5.21 -9.49 -6.88
CA ILE A 29 -6.10 -10.11 -5.89
C ILE A 29 -6.26 -9.21 -4.67
N LEU A 30 -5.15 -8.63 -4.17
CA LEU A 30 -5.18 -7.72 -3.03
C LEU A 30 -5.95 -6.44 -3.34
N ILE A 31 -5.74 -5.83 -4.50
CA ILE A 31 -6.49 -4.64 -4.93
C ILE A 31 -7.99 -4.95 -4.93
N GLN A 32 -8.39 -6.03 -5.59
CA GLN A 32 -9.79 -6.42 -5.69
C GLN A 32 -10.40 -6.70 -4.30
N TRP A 33 -9.68 -7.43 -3.45
CA TRP A 33 -10.14 -7.73 -2.10
C TRP A 33 -10.32 -6.46 -1.26
N ILE A 34 -9.35 -5.55 -1.26
CA ILE A 34 -9.42 -4.30 -0.48
C ILE A 34 -10.58 -3.44 -0.95
N THR A 35 -10.76 -3.26 -2.27
CA THR A 35 -11.87 -2.47 -2.82
C THR A 35 -13.23 -3.12 -2.54
N THR A 36 -13.31 -4.45 -2.47
CA THR A 36 -14.56 -5.16 -2.13
C THR A 36 -14.87 -5.07 -0.64
N GLN A 37 -13.84 -5.15 0.20
CA GLN A 37 -13.97 -5.18 1.66
C GLN A 37 -14.27 -3.78 2.23
N CYS A 38 -13.56 -2.76 1.74
CA CYS A 38 -13.86 -1.36 2.00
C CYS A 38 -15.13 -0.98 1.24
N ARG A 39 -16.30 -1.06 1.89
CA ARG A 39 -17.58 -0.61 1.32
C ARG A 39 -17.59 0.87 0.88
N GLU A 40 -16.62 1.64 1.35
CA GLU A 40 -16.35 3.01 0.91
C GLU A 40 -15.45 3.03 -0.33
N ASP A 41 -15.69 3.98 -1.23
CA ASP A 41 -14.84 4.20 -2.41
C ASP A 41 -13.42 4.65 -2.00
N VAL A 42 -12.55 3.66 -1.79
CA VAL A 42 -11.11 3.82 -1.54
C VAL A 42 -10.32 4.06 -2.84
N GLY A 43 -11.01 4.13 -3.97
CA GLY A 43 -10.42 4.14 -5.30
C GLY A 43 -9.74 2.82 -5.65
N GLN A 44 -9.27 2.74 -6.89
CA GLN A 44 -8.47 1.61 -7.38
C GLN A 44 -7.14 2.17 -7.93
N PRO A 45 -5.98 1.66 -7.48
CA PRO A 45 -4.71 2.10 -8.03
C PRO A 45 -4.53 1.58 -9.46
N GLN A 46 -3.71 2.27 -10.24
CA GLN A 46 -3.19 1.70 -11.48
C GLN A 46 -2.32 0.47 -11.15
N PRO A 47 -2.25 -0.53 -12.05
CA PRO A 47 -1.37 -1.67 -11.86
C PRO A 47 0.09 -1.25 -11.63
N GLY A 48 0.81 -2.08 -10.90
CA GLY A 48 2.23 -1.96 -10.67
C GLY A 48 2.60 -1.54 -9.26
N ARG A 49 3.69 -2.15 -8.77
CA ARG A 49 4.20 -2.02 -7.40
C ARG A 49 4.28 -0.60 -6.87
N GLU A 50 4.76 0.35 -7.67
CA GLU A 50 4.91 1.73 -7.24
C GLU A 50 3.56 2.42 -7.01
N ASN A 51 2.56 2.12 -7.84
CA ASN A 51 1.22 2.67 -7.72
C ASN A 51 0.48 2.04 -6.55
N PHE A 52 0.59 0.72 -6.40
CA PHE A 52 0.05 -0.01 -5.25
C PHE A 52 0.65 0.51 -3.94
N GLN A 53 1.98 0.69 -3.89
CA GLN A 53 2.65 1.28 -2.73
C GLN A 53 2.15 2.71 -2.45
N LYS A 54 2.06 3.58 -3.47
CA LYS A 54 1.58 4.96 -3.29
C LYS A 54 0.15 5.01 -2.76
N TRP A 55 -0.70 4.10 -3.20
CA TRP A 55 -2.09 4.01 -2.78
C TRP A 55 -2.25 3.66 -1.31
N LEU A 56 -1.41 2.75 -0.79
CA LEU A 56 -1.44 2.35 0.62
C LEU A 56 -0.60 3.27 1.53
N LYS A 57 0.28 4.09 0.95
CA LYS A 57 1.33 4.84 1.67
C LYS A 57 0.79 5.78 2.74
N ASP A 58 -0.33 6.45 2.50
CA ASP A 58 -0.86 7.44 3.45
C ASP A 58 -1.61 6.80 4.64
N GLY A 59 -1.74 5.47 4.64
CA GLY A 59 -2.38 4.67 5.69
C GLY A 59 -3.91 4.74 5.68
N THR A 60 -4.53 5.65 4.94
CA THR A 60 -5.99 5.86 5.01
C THR A 60 -6.77 4.65 4.50
N VAL A 61 -6.34 4.06 3.40
CA VAL A 61 -6.91 2.82 2.83
C VAL A 61 -6.76 1.66 3.82
N LEU A 62 -5.59 1.54 4.46
CA LEU A 62 -5.33 0.49 5.45
C LEU A 62 -6.20 0.65 6.70
N CYS A 63 -6.42 1.88 7.16
CA CYS A 63 -7.33 2.17 8.27
C CYS A 63 -8.78 1.82 7.92
N LYS A 64 -9.23 2.14 6.70
CA LYS A 64 -10.57 1.78 6.23
C LYS A 64 -10.73 0.26 6.11
N LEU A 65 -9.70 -0.42 5.59
CA LEU A 65 -9.68 -1.87 5.46
C LEU A 65 -9.84 -2.55 6.81
N ILE A 66 -8.99 -2.21 7.79
CA ILE A 66 -9.08 -2.84 9.11
C ILE A 66 -10.44 -2.53 9.75
N ASN A 67 -10.92 -1.30 9.68
CA ASN A 67 -12.22 -0.94 10.26
C ASN A 67 -13.38 -1.72 9.65
N SER A 68 -13.36 -1.96 8.34
CA SER A 68 -14.40 -2.73 7.65
C SER A 68 -14.45 -4.22 8.03
N LEU A 69 -13.40 -4.75 8.66
CA LEU A 69 -13.36 -6.13 9.17
C LEU A 69 -14.02 -6.24 10.56
N TYR A 70 -14.22 -5.13 11.26
CA TYR A 70 -14.86 -5.11 12.57
C TYR A 70 -16.34 -4.75 12.47
N PRO A 71 -17.18 -5.25 13.40
CA PRO A 71 -18.56 -4.79 13.55
C PRO A 71 -18.64 -3.29 13.83
N GLU A 72 -19.79 -2.70 13.50
CA GLU A 72 -20.05 -1.29 13.76
C GLU A 72 -19.85 -0.96 15.25
N GLY A 73 -19.08 0.10 15.53
CA GLY A 73 -18.73 0.51 16.88
C GLY A 73 -17.51 -0.18 17.51
N GLN A 74 -16.95 -1.23 16.89
CA GLN A 74 -15.74 -1.93 17.37
C GLN A 74 -14.49 -1.65 16.53
N ALA A 75 -14.60 -0.76 15.55
CA ALA A 75 -13.51 -0.36 14.68
C ALA A 75 -12.30 0.18 15.50
N PRO A 76 -11.08 -0.35 15.30
CA PRO A 76 -9.91 0.03 16.08
C PRO A 76 -9.43 1.46 15.76
N VAL A 77 -9.62 1.93 14.52
CA VAL A 77 -9.19 3.26 14.09
C VAL A 77 -10.38 4.22 14.09
N LYS A 78 -10.53 5.01 15.15
CA LYS A 78 -11.68 5.93 15.29
C LYS A 78 -11.65 7.14 14.36
N LYS A 79 -10.44 7.61 14.00
CA LYS A 79 -10.25 8.82 13.18
C LYS A 79 -9.29 8.51 12.05
N ILE A 80 -9.77 8.67 10.82
CA ILE A 80 -8.97 8.53 9.61
C ILE A 80 -8.81 9.93 9.01
N GLN A 81 -7.57 10.39 8.89
CA GLN A 81 -7.27 11.71 8.33
C GLN A 81 -6.12 11.60 7.35
N ALA A 82 -6.38 11.91 6.08
CA ALA A 82 -5.32 12.03 5.08
C ALA A 82 -4.38 13.18 5.47
N SER A 83 -3.07 12.91 5.46
CA SER A 83 -2.04 13.92 5.66
C SER A 83 -0.86 13.66 4.73
N SER A 84 -0.30 14.74 4.17
CA SER A 84 0.93 14.69 3.38
C SER A 84 2.20 14.74 4.23
N MET A 85 2.08 14.96 5.54
CA MET A 85 3.21 14.99 6.46
C MET A 85 3.74 13.57 6.66
N ALA A 86 4.99 13.31 6.28
CA ALA A 86 5.58 11.97 6.33
C ALA A 86 5.43 11.28 7.70
N PHE A 87 5.65 12.01 8.80
CA PHE A 87 5.47 11.46 10.16
C PHE A 87 4.03 11.03 10.47
N LYS A 88 3.02 11.65 9.85
CA LYS A 88 1.61 11.27 10.02
C LYS A 88 1.19 10.11 9.11
N GLN A 89 2.01 9.78 8.11
CA GLN A 89 1.84 8.63 7.22
C GLN A 89 2.62 7.40 7.72
N MET A 90 3.51 7.57 8.71
CA MET A 90 4.33 6.50 9.31
C MET A 90 3.60 5.79 10.44
#